data_AF-A0A918LDC3-F1
#
_entry.id   AF-A0A918LDC3-F1
#
_cell.length_a   1.000
_cell.length_b   1.000
_cell.length_c   1.000
_cell.angle_alpha   90.00
_cell.angle_beta   90.00
_cell.angle_gamma   90.00
#
_symmetry.space_group_name_H-M   'P 1'
#
loop_
_entity.id
_entity.type
_entity.pdbx_description
1 polymer ?
#
loop_
_entity_poly.entity_id
_entity_poly.type
_entity_poly.pdbx_seq_one_letter_code
_entity_poly.pdbx_strand_id
1 'polypeptide(L)'
;MTSDRSQAESLDEESLDLDPLEAGVEPPERWAEATKHGTTPNEAREGESLDSKLAEEEPDIPVPDPEAPAEDADRLEGGPEEAPPVDRLHRPPTEAAGRGQSADEAGGSVAKSLREDHPE
;
A
#
# COMPACT_ATOMS: atom_id res chain seq x y z
N MET A 1 44.11 -32.22 24.27
CA MET A 1 44.74 -30.99 24.77
C MET A 1 43.65 -30.15 25.39
N THR A 2 43.72 -29.92 26.70
CA THR A 2 42.78 -29.09 27.46
C THR A 2 42.99 -27.62 27.08
N SER A 3 41.93 -26.96 26.59
CA SER A 3 41.95 -25.51 26.36
C SER A 3 42.14 -24.77 27.68
N ASP A 4 43.29 -24.12 27.82
CA ASP A 4 43.52 -23.04 28.79
C ASP A 4 43.06 -21.75 28.09
N ARG A 5 41.75 -21.47 28.14
CA ARG A 5 41.16 -20.22 27.61
C ARG A 5 41.11 -19.20 28.75
N SER A 6 41.44 -17.95 28.45
CA SER A 6 41.40 -16.87 29.44
C SER A 6 39.97 -16.61 29.93
N GLN A 7 39.80 -16.01 31.11
CA GLN A 7 38.48 -15.73 31.66
C GLN A 7 37.59 -14.86 30.74
N ALA A 8 38.20 -13.98 29.93
CA ALA A 8 37.49 -13.22 28.91
C ALA A 8 36.94 -14.13 27.80
N GLU A 9 37.75 -15.05 27.29
CA GLU A 9 37.39 -16.00 26.23
C GLU A 9 36.31 -17.01 26.64
N SER A 10 36.18 -17.30 27.93
CA SER A 10 35.10 -18.16 28.44
C SER A 10 33.73 -17.48 28.46
N LEU A 11 33.69 -16.16 28.25
CA LEU A 11 32.46 -15.37 28.17
C LEU A 11 32.03 -15.07 26.73
N ASP A 12 32.77 -15.54 25.73
CA ASP A 12 32.37 -15.38 24.33
C ASP A 12 31.17 -16.28 24.00
N GLU A 13 30.31 -15.80 23.09
CA GLU A 13 29.02 -16.40 22.72
C GLU A 13 29.18 -17.85 22.23
N GLU A 14 30.25 -18.13 21.48
CA GLU A 14 30.63 -19.48 21.01
C GLU A 14 30.93 -20.47 22.13
N SER A 15 31.39 -19.99 23.30
CA SER A 15 31.71 -20.82 24.47
C SER A 15 30.53 -20.93 25.43
N LEU A 16 29.61 -19.96 25.40
CA LEU A 16 28.43 -19.94 26.25
C LEU A 16 27.30 -20.81 25.71
N ASP A 17 27.39 -21.28 24.45
CA ASP A 17 26.32 -22.04 23.77
C ASP A 17 24.97 -21.30 23.87
N LEU A 18 25.05 -19.97 23.83
CA LEU A 18 23.93 -19.04 23.92
C LEU A 18 23.83 -18.31 22.58
N ASP A 19 23.27 -18.96 21.57
CA ASP A 19 22.82 -18.23 20.39
C ASP A 19 21.54 -17.45 20.77
N PRO A 20 21.50 -16.10 20.62
CA PRO A 20 20.27 -15.34 20.85
C PRO A 20 19.08 -15.83 20.02
N LEU A 21 19.31 -16.59 18.93
CA LEU A 21 18.28 -17.27 18.15
C LEU A 21 17.92 -18.67 18.67
N GLU A 22 18.73 -19.29 19.54
CA GLU A 22 18.47 -20.63 20.10
C GLU A 22 17.30 -20.62 21.09
N ALA A 23 17.14 -19.53 21.87
CA ALA A 23 15.95 -19.37 22.71
C ALA A 23 14.67 -19.26 21.88
N GLY A 24 14.77 -18.79 20.62
CA GLY A 24 13.64 -18.46 19.76
C GLY A 24 12.78 -17.33 20.34
N VAL A 25 12.07 -16.61 19.46
CA VAL A 25 10.93 -15.81 19.89
C VAL A 25 9.70 -16.68 19.79
N GLU A 26 9.08 -17.03 20.91
CA GLU A 26 7.80 -17.74 20.91
C GLU A 26 6.70 -16.75 20.49
N PRO A 27 6.05 -16.94 19.32
CA PRO A 27 4.94 -16.09 18.93
C PRO A 27 3.76 -16.34 19.88
N PRO A 28 2.84 -15.37 20.03
CA PRO A 28 1.67 -15.56 20.88
C PRO A 28 0.84 -16.76 20.40
N GLU A 29 0.48 -17.66 21.33
CA GLU A 29 -0.30 -18.89 21.05
C GLU A 29 -1.69 -18.63 20.47
N ARG A 30 -2.19 -17.41 20.63
CA ARG A 30 -3.55 -16.98 20.30
C ARG A 30 -3.54 -15.86 19.27
N TRP A 31 -4.48 -15.94 18.34
CA TRP A 31 -4.80 -14.87 17.42
C TRP A 31 -5.04 -13.56 18.19
N ALA A 32 -4.39 -12.49 17.75
CA ALA A 32 -4.71 -11.12 18.13
C ALA A 32 -5.67 -10.55 17.09
N GLU A 33 -6.71 -9.83 17.53
CA GLU A 33 -7.64 -9.18 16.59
C GLU A 33 -6.92 -8.14 15.72
N ALA A 34 -7.49 -7.90 14.54
CA ALA A 34 -7.06 -6.77 13.73
C ALA A 34 -7.46 -5.47 14.44
N THR A 35 -6.48 -4.68 14.85
CA THR A 35 -6.68 -3.37 15.48
C THR A 35 -6.80 -2.23 14.46
N LYS A 36 -6.82 -2.56 13.17
CA LYS A 36 -6.85 -1.62 12.04
C LYS A 36 -8.26 -1.50 11.46
N HIS A 37 -8.53 -0.35 10.83
CA HIS A 37 -9.81 -0.05 10.21
C HIS A 37 -10.11 -0.98 9.03
N GLY A 38 -11.40 -1.26 8.79
CA GLY A 38 -11.84 -2.09 7.65
C GLY A 38 -12.00 -3.57 7.99
N THR A 39 -12.08 -3.91 9.28
CA THR A 39 -12.32 -5.28 9.74
C THR A 39 -13.81 -5.61 9.71
N THR A 40 -14.68 -4.60 9.72
CA THR A 40 -16.15 -4.77 9.58
C THR A 40 -16.70 -4.24 8.26
N PRO A 41 -17.84 -4.76 7.75
CA PRO A 41 -18.48 -4.23 6.56
C PRO A 41 -18.90 -2.76 6.67
N ASN A 42 -19.11 -2.25 7.88
CA ASN A 42 -19.45 -0.84 8.07
C ASN A 42 -18.21 0.04 7.89
N GLU A 43 -17.12 -0.31 8.58
CA GLU A 43 -15.83 0.38 8.46
C GLU A 43 -15.29 0.36 7.03
N ALA A 44 -15.49 -0.72 6.29
CA ALA A 44 -15.07 -0.80 4.89
C ALA A 44 -15.82 0.19 3.99
N ARG A 45 -17.09 0.49 4.32
CA ARG A 45 -17.90 1.47 3.58
C ARG A 45 -17.56 2.90 3.98
N GLU A 46 -17.34 3.12 5.27
CA GLU A 46 -16.98 4.44 5.80
C GLU A 46 -15.56 4.82 5.41
N GLY A 47 -14.65 3.84 5.40
CA GLY A 47 -13.22 4.06 5.22
C GLY A 47 -12.58 4.75 6.42
N GLU A 48 -11.25 4.74 6.47
CA GLU A 48 -10.50 5.54 7.45
C GLU A 48 -10.45 7.01 7.01
N SER A 49 -10.43 7.93 7.98
CA SER A 49 -10.33 9.37 7.72
C SER A 49 -9.01 9.75 7.05
N LEU A 50 -9.05 10.77 6.19
CA LEU A 50 -7.86 11.25 5.48
C LEU A 50 -6.78 11.73 6.45
N ASP A 51 -7.16 12.45 7.51
CA ASP A 51 -6.22 12.95 8.51
C ASP A 51 -5.49 11.82 9.24
N SER A 52 -6.18 10.71 9.54
CA SER A 52 -5.58 9.53 10.18
C SER A 52 -4.52 8.91 9.26
N LYS A 53 -4.84 8.75 7.97
CA LYS A 53 -3.88 8.24 6.98
C LYS A 53 -2.65 9.15 6.83
N LEU A 54 -2.86 10.46 6.77
CA LEU A 54 -1.76 11.43 6.66
C LEU A 54 -0.87 11.43 7.90
N ALA A 55 -1.43 11.17 9.09
CA ALA A 55 -0.65 11.10 10.32
C ALA A 55 0.23 9.84 10.42
N GLU A 56 -0.11 8.76 9.69
CA GLU A 56 0.73 7.56 9.60
C GLU A 56 1.91 7.72 8.62
N GLU A 57 1.87 8.72 7.72
CA GLU A 57 2.92 8.95 6.72
C GLU A 57 4.06 9.83 7.25
N GLU A 58 5.30 9.50 6.86
CA GLU A 58 6.47 10.36 7.06
C GLU A 58 6.71 11.19 5.80
N PRO A 59 6.82 12.53 5.89
CA PRO A 59 7.10 13.38 4.74
C PRO A 59 8.51 13.14 4.17
N ASP A 60 8.61 12.80 2.88
CA ASP A 60 9.90 12.64 2.18
C ASP A 60 10.69 13.95 2.07
N ILE A 61 9.99 15.09 2.18
CA ILE A 61 10.55 16.43 2.15
C ILE A 61 10.13 17.19 3.42
N PRO A 62 10.94 18.16 3.89
CA PRO A 62 10.56 18.97 5.03
C PRO A 62 9.17 19.60 4.82
N VAL A 63 8.27 19.39 5.78
CA VAL A 63 6.97 20.07 5.77
C VAL A 63 7.24 21.56 5.88
N PRO A 64 6.76 22.37 4.91
CA PRO A 64 6.98 23.81 4.96
C PRO A 64 6.32 24.38 6.22
N ASP A 65 7.05 25.24 6.91
CA ASP A 65 6.51 26.00 8.05
C ASP A 65 5.37 26.90 7.54
N PRO A 66 4.13 26.76 8.04
CA PRO A 66 3.02 27.60 7.61
C PRO A 66 3.20 29.08 7.95
N GLU A 67 4.11 29.41 8.87
CA GLU A 67 4.47 30.78 9.23
C GLU A 67 5.70 31.31 8.47
N ALA A 68 6.38 30.45 7.69
CA ALA A 68 7.48 30.89 6.85
C ALA A 68 6.97 31.79 5.72
N PRO A 69 7.74 32.84 5.35
CA PRO A 69 7.43 33.64 4.18
C PRO A 69 7.38 32.71 2.96
N ALA A 70 6.35 32.87 2.13
CA ALA A 70 6.23 32.13 0.87
C ALA A 70 7.42 32.48 -0.02
N GLU A 71 8.44 31.62 -0.03
CA GLU A 71 9.52 31.72 -1.00
C GLU A 71 8.95 31.38 -2.37
N ASP A 72 9.33 32.15 -3.37
CA ASP A 72 8.68 32.32 -4.67
C ASP A 72 8.07 31.03 -5.27
N ALA A 73 6.74 30.91 -5.18
CA ALA A 73 5.95 29.94 -5.94
C ALA A 73 6.13 30.07 -7.46
N ASP A 74 6.74 31.18 -7.91
CA ASP A 74 7.14 31.44 -9.30
C ASP A 74 8.26 30.54 -9.82
N ARG A 75 8.92 29.72 -9.00
CA ARG A 75 9.90 28.73 -9.49
C ARG A 75 9.27 27.42 -10.00
N LEU A 76 7.97 27.20 -9.76
CA LEU A 76 7.23 26.14 -10.44
C LEU A 76 6.87 26.62 -11.85
N GLU A 77 7.86 26.63 -12.74
CA GLU A 77 7.65 26.85 -14.18
C GLU A 77 6.97 25.59 -14.76
N GLY A 78 5.66 25.54 -14.56
CA GLY A 78 4.81 24.39 -14.88
C GLY A 78 3.39 24.66 -14.40
N GLY A 79 2.78 25.74 -14.90
CA GLY A 79 1.34 25.96 -14.75
C GLY A 79 0.56 24.71 -15.22
N PRO A 80 -0.66 24.47 -14.72
CA PRO A 80 -1.40 23.27 -15.07
C PRO A 80 -1.54 23.20 -16.59
N GLU A 81 -0.79 22.30 -17.22
CA GLU A 81 -1.05 21.90 -18.59
C GLU A 81 -2.53 21.48 -18.60
N GLU A 82 -3.35 22.19 -19.36
CA GLU A 82 -4.76 21.86 -19.51
C GLU A 82 -4.83 20.41 -19.98
N ALA A 83 -5.15 19.51 -19.04
CA ALA A 83 -5.17 18.09 -19.32
C ALA A 83 -6.06 17.88 -20.55
N PRO A 84 -5.61 17.06 -21.52
CA PRO A 84 -6.42 16.81 -22.70
C PRO A 84 -7.80 16.34 -22.25
N PRO A 85 -8.89 16.74 -22.94
CA PRO A 85 -10.23 16.32 -22.57
C PRO A 85 -10.23 14.80 -22.53
N VAL A 86 -10.37 14.24 -21.33
CA VAL A 86 -10.51 12.80 -21.16
C VAL A 86 -11.69 12.37 -22.03
N ASP A 87 -11.40 11.59 -23.07
CA ASP A 87 -12.41 11.10 -23.99
C ASP A 87 -13.41 10.27 -23.19
N ARG A 88 -14.59 10.85 -22.95
CA ARG A 88 -15.68 10.22 -22.21
C ARG A 88 -16.39 9.19 -23.10
N LEU A 89 -15.65 8.27 -23.70
CA LEU A 89 -16.19 6.98 -24.12
C LEU A 89 -16.47 6.06 -22.91
N HIS A 90 -16.88 6.65 -21.78
CA HIS A 90 -17.53 5.89 -20.74
C HIS A 90 -18.94 5.61 -21.24
N ARG A 91 -19.08 4.53 -22.01
CA ARG A 91 -20.39 3.93 -22.27
C ARG A 91 -21.11 3.87 -20.93
N PRO A 92 -22.31 4.47 -20.79
CA PRO A 92 -23.01 4.43 -19.53
C PRO A 92 -23.18 2.96 -19.14
N PRO A 93 -23.03 2.62 -17.85
CA PRO A 93 -23.19 1.25 -17.39
C PRO A 93 -24.53 0.71 -17.88
N THR A 94 -24.53 -0.55 -18.33
CA THR A 94 -25.77 -1.20 -18.73
C THR A 94 -26.73 -1.24 -17.53
N GLU A 95 -28.01 -1.40 -17.80
CA GLU A 95 -29.02 -1.50 -16.73
C GLU A 95 -28.71 -2.65 -15.76
N ALA A 96 -28.13 -3.75 -16.27
CA ALA A 96 -27.64 -4.85 -15.46
C ALA A 96 -26.48 -4.42 -14.56
N ALA A 97 -25.48 -3.69 -15.08
CA ALA A 97 -24.39 -3.15 -14.27
C ALA A 97 -24.91 -2.19 -13.19
N GLY A 98 -25.91 -1.36 -13.50
CA GLY A 98 -26.57 -0.49 -12.52
C GLY A 98 -27.29 -1.25 -11.39
N ARG A 99 -27.68 -2.51 -11.62
CA ARG A 99 -28.29 -3.41 -10.63
C ARG A 99 -27.31 -4.42 -10.01
N GLY A 100 -26.02 -4.38 -10.35
CA GLY A 100 -25.03 -5.36 -9.90
C GLY A 100 -25.16 -6.75 -10.55
N GLN A 101 -25.83 -6.84 -11.70
CA GLN A 101 -26.12 -8.06 -12.47
C GLN A 101 -25.22 -8.18 -13.71
N SER A 102 -24.04 -7.55 -13.71
CA SER A 102 -23.14 -7.53 -14.87
C SER A 102 -22.63 -8.93 -15.27
N ALA A 103 -22.72 -9.91 -14.38
CA ALA A 103 -22.35 -11.30 -14.65
C ALA A 103 -23.37 -12.04 -15.53
N ASP A 104 -24.62 -11.58 -15.57
CA ASP A 104 -25.70 -12.19 -16.37
C ASP A 104 -25.67 -11.72 -17.84
N GLU A 105 -24.95 -10.63 -18.12
CA GLU A 105 -24.69 -10.17 -19.48
C GLU A 105 -23.43 -10.84 -20.02
N ALA A 106 -23.56 -11.59 -21.11
CA ALA A 106 -22.40 -12.09 -21.84
C ALA A 106 -21.56 -10.88 -22.29
N GLY A 107 -20.33 -10.76 -21.76
CA GLY A 107 -19.41 -9.63 -21.98
C GLY A 107 -18.89 -9.44 -23.41
N GLY A 108 -19.63 -9.90 -24.42
CA GLY A 108 -19.21 -9.99 -25.81
C GLY A 108 -18.11 -11.03 -26.00
N SER A 109 -17.97 -11.53 -27.22
CA SER A 109 -16.80 -12.35 -27.55
C SER A 109 -15.61 -11.44 -27.80
N VAL A 110 -14.56 -11.56 -26.99
CA VAL A 110 -13.23 -10.94 -27.24
C VAL A 110 -12.70 -11.34 -28.63
N ALA A 111 -13.08 -12.53 -29.11
CA ALA A 111 -12.70 -13.02 -30.44
C ALA A 111 -13.41 -12.29 -31.59
N LYS A 112 -14.46 -11.50 -31.33
CA LYS A 112 -15.12 -10.68 -32.37
C LYS A 112 -14.37 -9.37 -32.61
N SER A 113 -13.92 -8.69 -31.55
CA SER A 113 -13.11 -7.48 -31.65
C SER A 113 -11.75 -7.74 -32.30
N LEU A 114 -11.07 -8.85 -31.97
CA LEU A 114 -9.81 -9.21 -32.65
C LEU A 114 -9.99 -9.60 -34.12
N ARG A 115 -11.19 -10.02 -34.55
CA ARG A 115 -11.45 -10.43 -35.94
C ARG A 115 -11.81 -9.25 -36.84
N GLU A 116 -12.39 -8.20 -36.27
CA GLU A 116 -12.84 -7.01 -37.01
C GLU A 116 -11.72 -5.96 -37.19
N ASP A 117 -10.60 -6.07 -36.45
CA ASP A 117 -9.41 -5.19 -36.58
C ASP A 117 -8.45 -5.56 -37.72
N HIS A 118 -8.86 -6.41 -38.67
CA HIS A 118 -8.12 -6.57 -39.92
C HIS A 118 -8.75 -5.69 -41.01
N PRO A 119 -8.10 -4.59 -41.43
CA PRO A 119 -8.54 -3.85 -42.61
C PRO A 119 -8.28 -4.70 -43.87
N GLU A 120 -9.24 -4.72 -44.78
CA GLU A 120 -9.01 -4.95 -46.22
C GLU A 120 -8.87 -3.60 -46.92
#